data_AF-A0A257GUB0-F1
#
_entry.id   AF-A0A257GUB0-F1
#
_cell.length_a   1.000
_cell.length_b   1.000
_cell.length_c   1.000
_cell.angle_alpha   90.00
_cell.angle_beta   90.00
_cell.angle_gamma   90.00
#
_symmetry.space_group_name_H-M   'P 1'
#
loop_
_entity.id
_entity.type
_entity.pdbx_description
1 polymer ?
#
loop_
_entity_poly.entity_id
_entity_poly.type
_entity_poly.pdbx_seq_one_letter_code
_entity_poly.pdbx_strand_id
1 'polypeptide(L)' 'MRKNHIRIIAGDDVTLELSPYDLTKGRIMFRHLPDRQRPPGQGYQGNRR' A
#
# COMPACT_ATOMS: atom_id res chain seq x y z
N MET A 1 12.10 -2.43 -3.78
CA MET A 1 12.35 -3.26 -2.58
C MET A 1 13.78 -3.19 -2.05
N ARG A 2 14.78 -3.81 -2.70
CA ARG A 2 16.16 -3.92 -2.15
C ARG A 2 16.88 -2.58 -1.99
N LYS A 3 16.84 -1.69 -3.00
CA LYS A 3 17.47 -0.35 -2.94
C LYS A 3 16.93 0.52 -1.79
N ASN A 4 15.64 0.41 -1.53
CA ASN A 4 14.95 1.21 -0.50
C ASN A 4 14.85 0.45 0.84
N HIS A 5 15.54 -0.69 0.98
CA HIS A 5 15.55 -1.55 2.17
C HIS A 5 14.16 -1.87 2.73
N ILE A 6 13.17 -2.05 1.86
CA ILE A 6 11.78 -2.32 2.26
C ILE A 6 11.68 -3.77 2.74
N ARG A 7 11.34 -3.95 4.03
CA ARG A 7 11.04 -5.26 4.63
C ARG A 7 9.57 -5.62 4.38
N ILE A 8 9.33 -6.87 3.98
CA ILE A 8 7.98 -7.42 3.80
C ILE A 8 7.71 -8.41 4.94
N ILE A 9 6.53 -8.30 5.54
CA ILE A 9 6.02 -9.22 6.56
C ILE A 9 4.69 -9.82 6.11
N ALA A 10 4.28 -10.91 6.74
CA ALA A 10 2.97 -11.50 6.47
C ALA A 10 1.85 -10.52 6.85
N GLY A 11 0.84 -10.39 5.98
CA GLY A 11 -0.26 -9.44 6.15
C GLY A 11 -0.06 -8.07 5.50
N ASP A 12 1.07 -7.85 4.80
CA ASP A 12 1.28 -6.65 4.01
C ASP A 12 0.51 -6.67 2.68
N ASP A 13 -0.18 -5.57 2.37
CA ASP A 13 -0.77 -5.36 1.05
C ASP A 13 0.31 -4.98 0.03
N VAL A 14 0.42 -5.78 -1.02
CA VAL A 14 1.48 -5.64 -2.03
C VAL A 14 0.95 -5.79 -3.45
N THR A 15 1.58 -5.06 -4.37
CA THR A 15 1.32 -5.21 -5.81
C THR A 15 2.39 -6.11 -6.42
N LEU A 16 1.93 -7.14 -7.13
CA LEU A 16 2.77 -8.16 -7.76
C LEU A 16 2.64 -8.12 -9.29
N GLU A 17 3.74 -8.45 -9.97
CA GLU A 17 3.75 -8.80 -11.38
C GLU A 17 3.96 -10.32 -11.49
N LEU A 18 3.04 -11.03 -12.16
CA LEU A 18 3.10 -12.48 -12.29
C LEU A 18 4.05 -12.89 -13.42
N SER A 19 4.69 -14.05 -13.26
CA SER A 19 5.42 -14.66 -14.36
C SER A 19 4.43 -15.11 -15.44
N PRO A 20 4.69 -14.83 -16.73
CA PRO A 20 3.81 -15.27 -17.82
C PRO A 20 3.79 -16.79 -18.00
N TYR A 21 4.76 -17.51 -17.41
CA TYR A 21 4.90 -18.95 -17.55
C TYR A 21 4.35 -19.74 -16.34
N ASP A 22 4.20 -19.09 -15.19
CA ASP A 22 3.80 -19.74 -13.94
C ASP A 22 3.13 -18.75 -13.01
N LEU A 23 1.80 -18.85 -12.86
CA LEU A 23 0.99 -17.95 -12.04
C LEU A 23 1.21 -18.13 -10.53
N THR A 24 1.94 -19.18 -10.12
CA THR A 24 2.33 -19.36 -8.71
C THR A 24 3.54 -18.50 -8.34
N LYS A 25 4.26 -17.97 -9.34
CA LYS A 25 5.47 -17.16 -9.15
C LYS A 25 5.22 -15.74 -9.61
N GLY A 26 5.62 -14.79 -8.77
CA GLY A 26 5.50 -13.37 -9.07
C GLY A 26 6.57 -12.53 -8.38
N ARG A 27 6.77 -11.31 -8.88
CA ARG A 27 7.72 -10.34 -8.37
C ARG A 27 6.97 -9.21 -7.67
N ILE A 28 7.33 -8.94 -6.41
CA ILE A 28 6.72 -7.83 -5.65
C ILE A 28 7.32 -6.51 -6.10
N MET A 29 6.49 -5.62 -6.64
CA MET A 29 6.88 -4.29 -7.12
C MET A 29 6.77 -3.23 -6.03
N PHE A 30 5.65 -3.22 -5.31
CA PHE A 30 5.32 -2.17 -4.36
C PHE A 30 4.63 -2.73 -3.11
N ARG A 31 4.88 -2.10 -1.96
CA ARG A 31 4.17 -2.36 -0.69
C ARG A 31 3.38 -1.10 -0.35
N HIS A 32 2.08 -1.27 -0.11
CA HIS A 32 1.20 -0.19 0.31
C HIS A 32 1.39 0.05 1.80
N LEU A 33 1.52 1.32 2.18
CA LEU A 33 1.42 1.68 3.58
C LEU A 33 -0.05 1.65 3.97
N PRO A 34 -0.41 1.04 5.10
CA PRO A 34 -1.77 1.13 5.60
C PRO A 34 -2.11 2.61 5.80
N ASP A 35 -3.36 2.97 5.48
CA ASP A 35 -3.85 4.33 5.61
C ASP A 35 -3.75 4.76 7.07
N ARG A 36 -2.64 5.43 7.42
CA ARG A 36 -2.42 5.96 8.77
C ARG A 36 -3.32 7.15 8.91
N GLN A 37 -4.57 6.89 9.26
CA GLN A 37 -5.49 7.79 9.94
C GLN A 37 -5.33 9.24 9.48
N ARG A 38 -5.90 9.58 8.31
CA ARG A 38 -6.56 10.88 8.27
C ARG A 38 -7.76 10.75 9.22
N PRO A 39 -7.83 11.48 10.34
CA PRO A 39 -8.96 11.36 11.24
C PRO A 39 -10.24 11.61 10.44
N PRO A 40 -11.22 10.68 10.46
CA PRO A 40 -12.49 10.90 9.81
C PRO A 40 -13.21 12.00 10.62
N GLY A 41 -13.13 13.26 10.17
CA GLY A 41 -13.83 14.34 10.88
C GLY A 41 -13.39 15.77 10.62
N GLN A 42 -12.27 16.06 9.96
CA GLN A 42 -11.92 17.45 9.65
C GLN A 42 -12.44 17.87 8.27
N GLY A 43 -13.74 17.65 8.06
CA GLY A 43 -14.49 18.40 7.06
C GLY A 43 -14.60 19.83 7.55
N TYR A 44 -14.22 20.79 6.70
CA TYR A 44 -14.34 22.22 6.96
C TYR A 44 -15.74 22.53 7.52
N GLN A 45 -15.82 22.91 8.80
CA GLN A 45 -16.97 23.69 9.28
C GLN A 45 -16.85 25.06 8.63
N GLY A 46 -17.36 25.14 7.39
CA GLY A 46 -17.68 26.39 6.73
C GLY A 46 -18.58 27.17 7.66
N ASN A 47 -18.04 28.26 8.18
CA ASN A 47 -18.73 29.15 9.08
C ASN A 47 -19.96 29.68 8.33
N ARG A 48 -21.15 29.21 8.74
CA ARG A 48 -22.42 29.76 8.29
C ARG A 48 -22.54 31.17 8.84
N ARG A 49 -22.18 32.17 8.03
CA ARG A 49 -22.66 33.55 8.13
C ARG A 49 -22.75 34.13 6.73
#